data_AF-A0A7S0QSU6-F1
#
_entry.id   AF-A0A7S0QSU6-F1
#
_cell.length_a   1.000
_cell.length_b   1.000
_cell.length_c   1.000
_cell.angle_alpha   90.00
_cell.angle_beta   90.00
_cell.angle_gamma   90.00
#
_symmetry.space_group_name_H-M   'P 1'
#
loop_
_entity.id
_entity.type
_entity.pdbx_description
1 polymer ?
#
loop_
_entity_poly.entity_id
_entity_poly.type
_entity_poly.pdbx_seq_one_letter_code
_entity_poly.pdbx_strand_id
1 'polypeptide(L)'
;SMKKWKSVDNAITDALNEAKDNVKYLSALEKYTEVLYIGNPQTAIDFLPALMNNLKMMLTIARYYSSHERMTTLFVKISNQIIKMCRKHILYPAGIYVKIWDQDPLDLLPRLESCLKLNEAYRELYLSAKEKLRSMPKSRQFD
;
A
#
# COMPACT_ATOMS: atom_id res chain seq x y z
N SER A 1 5.62 40.31 18.75
CA SER A 1 4.28 40.77 19.17
C SER A 1 3.23 39.75 18.71
N MET A 2 2.12 39.64 19.44
CA MET A 2 0.99 38.69 19.39
C MET A 2 0.66 38.00 18.04
N LYS A 3 0.93 38.64 16.89
CA LYS A 3 0.80 38.05 15.54
C LYS A 3 1.65 36.78 15.35
N LYS A 4 2.90 36.76 15.86
CA LYS A 4 3.78 35.59 15.74
C LYS A 4 3.25 34.40 16.52
N TRP A 5 2.69 34.64 17.71
CA TRP A 5 2.02 33.62 18.52
C TRP A 5 0.80 33.04 17.80
N LYS A 6 -0.08 33.89 17.26
CA LYS A 6 -1.24 33.43 16.47
C LYS A 6 -0.85 32.60 15.26
N SER A 7 0.21 33.00 14.54
CA SER A 7 0.72 32.22 13.40
C SER A 7 1.23 30.84 13.81
N VAL A 8 1.95 30.75 14.93
CA VAL A 8 2.43 29.47 15.45
C VAL A 8 1.27 28.58 15.93
N ASP A 9 0.31 29.17 16.63
CA ASP A 9 -0.88 28.45 17.14
C ASP A 9 -1.73 27.87 16.01
N ASN A 10 -1.95 28.65 14.94
CA ASN A 10 -2.61 28.16 13.72
C ASN A 10 -1.82 27.01 13.08
N ALA A 11 -0.51 27.15 12.93
CA ALA A 11 0.34 26.10 12.33
C ALA A 11 0.31 24.80 13.15
N ILE A 12 0.29 24.89 14.49
CA ILE A 12 0.15 23.73 15.37
C ILE A 12 -1.22 23.07 15.16
N THR A 13 -2.28 23.86 15.10
CA THR A 13 -3.65 23.37 14.89
C THR A 13 -3.79 22.66 13.54
N ASP A 14 -3.21 23.22 12.48
CA ASP A 14 -3.20 22.61 11.15
C ASP A 14 -2.41 21.30 11.13
N ALA A 15 -1.20 21.28 11.72
CA ALA A 15 -0.39 20.08 11.83
C ALA A 15 -1.10 18.97 12.64
N LEU A 16 -1.84 19.34 13.69
CA LEU A 16 -2.64 18.40 14.48
C LEU A 16 -3.79 17.80 13.67
N ASN A 17 -4.49 18.62 12.89
CA ASN A 17 -5.58 18.17 12.02
C ASN A 17 -5.06 17.24 10.91
N GLU A 18 -3.92 17.59 10.30
CA GLU A 18 -3.23 16.74 9.34
C GLU A 18 -2.86 15.39 9.96
N ALA A 19 -2.23 15.38 11.14
CA ALA A 19 -1.83 14.15 11.81
C ALA A 19 -3.03 13.24 12.11
N LYS A 20 -4.14 13.80 12.61
CA LYS A 20 -5.38 13.05 12.90
C LYS A 20 -5.98 12.44 11.63
N ASP A 21 -6.05 13.20 10.53
CA ASP A 21 -6.57 12.72 9.25
C ASP A 21 -5.69 11.60 8.69
N ASN A 22 -4.37 11.81 8.70
CA ASN A 22 -3.41 10.81 8.24
C ASN A 22 -3.52 9.49 9.03
N VAL A 23 -3.58 9.56 10.37
CA VAL A 23 -3.75 8.37 11.22
C VAL A 23 -5.05 7.65 10.89
N LYS A 24 -6.17 8.37 10.78
CA LYS A 24 -7.48 7.78 10.46
C LYS A 24 -7.43 6.96 9.16
N TYR A 25 -6.85 7.51 8.09
CA TYR A 25 -6.81 6.82 6.80
C TYR A 25 -5.75 5.72 6.74
N LEU A 26 -4.58 5.92 7.36
CA LEU A 26 -3.54 4.89 7.40
C LEU A 26 -3.94 3.70 8.25
N SER A 27 -4.59 3.92 9.40
CA SER A 27 -5.07 2.82 10.24
C SER A 27 -6.17 1.99 9.57
N ALA A 28 -6.95 2.57 8.65
CA ALA A 28 -7.88 1.80 7.82
C ALA A 28 -7.16 0.80 6.89
N LEU A 29 -5.87 1.00 6.63
CA LEU A 29 -5.05 0.12 5.79
C LEU A 29 -4.33 -0.98 6.58
N GLU A 30 -4.19 -0.85 7.90
CA GLU A 30 -3.37 -1.73 8.74
C GLU A 30 -3.71 -3.21 8.55
N LYS A 31 -4.99 -3.57 8.62
CA LYS A 31 -5.46 -4.95 8.45
C LYS A 31 -5.05 -5.58 7.11
N TYR A 32 -4.97 -4.78 6.03
CA TYR A 32 -4.55 -5.30 4.72
C TYR A 32 -3.04 -5.43 4.66
N THR A 33 -2.32 -4.46 5.23
CA THR A 33 -0.86 -4.53 5.30
C THR A 33 -0.41 -5.72 6.15
N GLU A 34 -1.10 -6.03 7.24
CA GLU A 34 -0.85 -7.20 8.09
C GLU A 34 -0.88 -8.50 7.28
N VAL A 35 -1.91 -8.69 6.44
CA VAL A 35 -1.99 -9.85 5.51
C VAL A 35 -0.75 -9.94 4.61
N LEU A 36 -0.21 -8.81 4.13
CA LEU A 36 1.02 -8.79 3.33
C LEU A 36 2.30 -9.12 4.13
N TYR A 37 2.27 -9.05 5.47
CA TYR A 37 3.40 -9.42 6.33
C TYR A 37 3.34 -10.89 6.77
N ILE A 38 2.15 -11.38 7.13
CA ILE A 38 2.00 -12.70 7.77
C ILE A 38 1.38 -13.75 6.85
N GLY A 39 0.65 -13.33 5.81
CA GLY A 39 -0.09 -14.21 4.92
C GLY A 39 0.75 -14.83 3.80
N ASN A 40 0.05 -15.29 2.78
CA ASN A 40 0.59 -15.91 1.57
C ASN A 40 -0.04 -15.30 0.29
N PRO A 41 0.50 -15.59 -0.90
CA PRO A 41 -0.02 -15.01 -2.14
C PRO A 41 -1.51 -15.23 -2.39
N GLN A 42 -2.05 -16.40 -2.06
CA GLN A 42 -3.47 -16.67 -2.23
C GLN A 42 -4.33 -15.77 -1.33
N THR A 43 -3.98 -15.67 -0.04
CA THR A 43 -4.68 -14.77 0.87
C THR A 43 -4.55 -13.31 0.45
N ALA A 44 -3.43 -12.89 -0.13
CA ALA A 44 -3.29 -11.52 -0.60
C ALA A 44 -4.21 -11.23 -1.79
N ILE A 45 -4.37 -12.18 -2.73
CA ILE A 45 -5.30 -12.05 -3.87
C ILE A 45 -6.72 -11.75 -3.39
N ASP A 46 -7.20 -12.48 -2.37
CA ASP A 46 -8.56 -12.33 -1.85
C ASP A 46 -8.80 -10.92 -1.25
N PHE A 47 -7.77 -10.30 -0.68
CA PHE A 47 -7.86 -9.00 -0.01
C PHE A 47 -7.48 -7.80 -0.90
N LEU A 48 -6.79 -8.03 -2.02
CA LEU A 48 -6.35 -6.99 -2.95
C LEU A 48 -7.49 -6.06 -3.41
N PRO A 49 -8.69 -6.55 -3.80
CA PRO A 49 -9.79 -5.67 -4.19
C PRO A 49 -10.21 -4.71 -3.08
N ALA A 50 -10.27 -5.20 -1.84
CA ALA A 50 -10.65 -4.38 -0.68
C ALA A 50 -9.58 -3.34 -0.34
N LEU A 51 -8.29 -3.71 -0.36
CA LEU A 51 -7.17 -2.79 -0.22
C LEU A 51 -7.24 -1.67 -1.27
N MET A 52 -7.45 -2.04 -2.53
CA MET A 52 -7.45 -1.09 -3.64
C MET A 52 -8.66 -0.15 -3.61
N ASN A 53 -9.82 -0.63 -3.16
CA ASN A 53 -10.97 0.25 -2.92
C ASN A 53 -10.72 1.24 -1.78
N ASN A 54 -10.05 0.82 -0.69
CA ASN A 54 -9.68 1.74 0.39
C ASN A 54 -8.65 2.78 -0.07
N LEU A 55 -7.66 2.39 -0.88
CA LEU A 55 -6.72 3.32 -1.50
C LEU A 55 -7.42 4.32 -2.43
N LYS A 56 -8.40 3.85 -3.23
CA LYS A 56 -9.25 4.73 -4.07
C LYS A 56 -10.06 5.73 -3.24
N MET A 57 -10.63 5.29 -2.11
CA MET A 57 -11.31 6.20 -1.19
C MET A 57 -10.32 7.21 -0.61
N MET A 58 -9.19 6.78 -0.07
CA MET A 58 -8.15 7.65 0.48
C MET A 58 -7.71 8.72 -0.52
N LEU A 59 -7.51 8.35 -1.79
CA LEU A 59 -7.20 9.28 -2.88
C LEU A 59 -8.27 10.36 -3.09
N THR A 60 -9.53 10.01 -2.86
CA THR A 60 -10.69 10.86 -3.15
C THR A 60 -11.04 11.77 -1.96
N ILE A 61 -10.94 11.26 -0.73
CA ILE A 61 -11.48 11.94 0.46
C ILE A 61 -10.43 12.40 1.48
N ALA A 62 -9.20 11.85 1.48
CA ALA A 62 -8.18 12.28 2.44
C ALA A 62 -7.73 13.71 2.09
N ARG A 63 -7.81 14.63 3.04
CA ARG A 63 -7.51 16.04 2.76
C ARG A 63 -6.01 16.29 2.74
N TYR A 64 -5.28 15.65 3.63
CA TYR A 64 -3.85 15.89 3.82
C TYR A 64 -2.96 14.77 3.26
N TYR A 65 -3.45 13.52 3.22
CA TYR A 65 -2.63 12.40 2.73
C TYR A 65 -2.68 12.19 1.21
N SER A 66 -3.74 12.65 0.52
CA SER A 66 -4.02 12.34 -0.90
C SER A 66 -3.05 12.93 -1.92
N SER A 67 -2.00 13.63 -1.48
CA SER A 67 -0.96 14.16 -2.38
C SER A 67 -0.34 13.05 -3.25
N HIS A 68 0.00 13.40 -4.49
CA HIS A 68 0.57 12.45 -5.46
C HIS A 68 1.85 11.77 -4.96
N GLU A 69 2.70 12.50 -4.23
CA GLU A 69 3.96 12.01 -3.67
C GLU A 69 3.74 10.95 -2.58
N ARG A 70 2.88 11.24 -1.59
CA ARG A 70 2.56 10.31 -0.50
C ARG A 70 1.91 9.04 -1.02
N MET A 71 1.02 9.17 -2.01
CA MET A 71 0.33 8.04 -2.62
C MET A 71 1.29 7.18 -3.45
N THR A 72 2.15 7.79 -4.26
CA THR A 72 3.21 7.07 -4.98
C THR A 72 4.11 6.31 -4.01
N THR A 73 4.54 6.95 -2.92
CA THR A 73 5.34 6.32 -1.87
C THR A 73 4.62 5.13 -1.23
N LEU A 74 3.32 5.26 -0.95
CA LEU A 74 2.50 4.19 -0.40
C LEU A 74 2.40 3.00 -1.37
N PHE A 75 2.13 3.23 -2.65
CA PHE A 75 2.10 2.17 -3.65
C PHE A 75 3.46 1.47 -3.81
N VAL A 76 4.57 2.21 -3.78
CA VAL A 76 5.92 1.60 -3.80
C VAL A 76 6.11 0.68 -2.58
N LYS A 77 5.71 1.12 -1.39
CA LYS A 77 5.81 0.30 -0.17
C LYS A 77 4.96 -0.97 -0.25
N ILE A 78 3.73 -0.87 -0.76
CA ILE A 78 2.83 -2.03 -0.96
C ILE A 78 3.44 -3.02 -1.96
N SER A 79 3.91 -2.53 -3.12
CA SER A 79 4.59 -3.36 -4.13
C SER A 79 5.80 -4.09 -3.55
N ASN A 80 6.65 -3.38 -2.80
CA ASN A 80 7.81 -3.96 -2.14
C ASN A 80 7.42 -5.05 -1.14
N GLN A 81 6.31 -4.86 -0.42
CA GLN A 81 5.84 -5.84 0.55
C GLN A 81 5.27 -7.09 -0.14
N ILE A 82 4.53 -6.93 -1.24
CA ILE A 82 4.08 -8.05 -2.09
C ILE A 82 5.29 -8.85 -2.60
N ILE A 83 6.34 -8.19 -3.08
CA ILE A 83 7.57 -8.87 -3.54
C ILE A 83 8.23 -9.67 -2.40
N LYS A 84 8.33 -9.08 -1.20
CA LYS A 84 8.87 -9.77 -0.02
C LYS A 84 8.04 -10.99 0.35
N MET A 85 6.72 -10.89 0.30
CA MET A 85 5.81 -11.99 0.58
C MET A 85 5.98 -13.13 -0.45
N CYS A 86 6.01 -12.82 -1.76
CA CYS A 86 6.27 -13.81 -2.80
C CYS A 86 7.64 -14.49 -2.61
N ARG A 87 8.68 -13.70 -2.34
CA ARG A 87 10.02 -14.24 -2.07
C ARG A 87 10.03 -15.17 -0.85
N LYS A 88 9.34 -14.79 0.23
CA LYS A 88 9.20 -15.63 1.44
C LYS A 88 8.46 -16.92 1.09
N HIS A 89 7.37 -16.84 0.35
CA HIS A 89 6.56 -17.98 -0.06
C HIS A 89 7.37 -19.00 -0.89
N ILE A 90 8.23 -18.51 -1.80
CA ILE A 90 9.07 -19.37 -2.65
C ILE A 90 10.26 -19.96 -1.88
N LEU A 91 10.97 -19.15 -1.09
CA LEU A 91 12.24 -19.55 -0.48
C LEU A 91 12.10 -20.25 0.88
N TYR A 92 10.93 -20.16 1.52
CA TYR A 92 10.70 -20.72 2.85
C TYR A 92 9.51 -21.70 2.87
N PRO A 93 9.52 -22.78 2.06
CA PRO A 93 8.51 -23.82 2.18
C PRO A 93 8.49 -24.37 3.61
N ALA A 94 7.29 -24.45 4.21
CA ALA A 94 7.09 -24.82 5.62
C ALA A 94 7.94 -24.02 6.63
N GLY A 95 8.36 -22.79 6.29
CA GLY A 95 9.16 -21.93 7.16
C GLY A 95 10.67 -22.21 7.14
N ILE A 96 11.15 -23.16 6.32
CA ILE A 96 12.56 -23.53 6.23
C ILE A 96 13.17 -22.96 4.95
N TYR A 97 14.32 -22.30 5.04
CA TYR A 97 15.01 -21.78 3.86
C TYR A 97 15.48 -22.91 2.94
N VAL A 98 15.06 -22.89 1.68
CA VAL A 98 15.52 -23.80 0.63
C VAL A 98 15.81 -23.01 -0.64
N LYS A 99 17.00 -23.18 -1.23
CA LYS A 99 17.35 -22.54 -2.50
C LYS A 99 16.44 -23.06 -3.61
N ILE A 100 16.14 -22.22 -4.61
CA ILE A 100 15.16 -22.52 -5.65
C ILE A 100 15.48 -23.82 -6.40
N TRP A 101 16.75 -24.04 -6.75
CA TRP A 101 17.21 -25.21 -7.50
C TRP A 101 17.35 -26.48 -6.65
N ASP A 102 17.20 -26.38 -5.32
CA ASP A 102 17.24 -27.52 -4.39
C ASP A 102 15.82 -27.99 -4.01
N GLN A 103 14.77 -27.38 -4.56
CA GLN A 103 13.37 -27.74 -4.29
C GLN A 103 12.82 -28.71 -5.36
N ASP A 104 11.91 -29.60 -4.97
CA ASP A 104 11.16 -30.44 -5.91
C ASP A 104 10.34 -29.57 -6.88
N PRO A 105 10.48 -29.73 -8.21
CA PRO A 105 9.72 -28.96 -9.20
C PRO A 105 8.20 -29.06 -9.03
N LEU A 106 7.67 -30.22 -8.64
CA LEU A 106 6.23 -30.45 -8.45
C LEU A 106 5.68 -29.62 -7.29
N ASP A 107 6.49 -29.38 -6.26
CA ASP A 107 6.12 -28.54 -5.12
C ASP A 107 6.38 -27.05 -5.38
N LEU A 108 7.44 -26.73 -6.13
CA LEU A 108 7.84 -25.35 -6.43
C LEU A 108 6.89 -24.66 -7.41
N LEU A 109 6.45 -25.38 -8.46
CA LEU A 109 5.58 -24.84 -9.52
C LEU A 109 4.31 -24.16 -8.97
N PRO A 110 3.50 -24.80 -8.10
CA PRO A 110 2.31 -24.16 -7.54
C PRO A 110 2.60 -22.85 -6.77
N ARG A 111 3.74 -22.79 -6.06
CA ARG A 111 4.15 -21.58 -5.34
C ARG A 111 4.51 -20.44 -6.29
N LEU A 112 5.24 -20.73 -7.36
CA LEU A 112 5.56 -19.76 -8.41
C LEU A 112 4.30 -19.26 -9.12
N GLU A 113 3.39 -20.15 -9.48
CA GLU A 113 2.11 -19.81 -10.09
C GLU A 113 1.26 -18.91 -9.19
N SER A 114 1.21 -19.18 -7.88
CA SER A 114 0.48 -18.32 -6.94
C SER A 114 1.06 -16.90 -6.88
N CYS A 115 2.39 -16.76 -6.94
CA CYS A 115 3.06 -15.46 -6.96
C CYS A 115 2.82 -14.72 -8.28
N LEU A 116 2.77 -15.44 -9.40
CA LEU A 116 2.46 -14.88 -10.70
C LEU A 116 1.03 -14.34 -10.75
N LYS A 117 0.05 -15.15 -10.32
CA LYS A 117 -1.36 -14.74 -10.22
C LYS A 117 -1.54 -13.50 -9.35
N LEU A 118 -0.83 -13.43 -8.22
CA LEU A 118 -0.86 -12.24 -7.37
C LEU A 118 -0.31 -11.00 -8.08
N ASN A 119 0.81 -11.15 -8.78
CA ASN A 119 1.41 -10.04 -9.52
C ASN A 119 0.48 -9.51 -10.62
N GLU A 120 -0.18 -10.42 -11.36
CA GLU A 120 -1.17 -10.06 -12.39
C GLU A 120 -2.34 -9.30 -11.78
N ALA A 121 -2.97 -9.85 -10.73
CA ALA A 121 -4.08 -9.23 -10.03
C ALA A 121 -3.70 -7.84 -9.47
N TYR A 122 -2.52 -7.71 -8.86
CA TYR A 122 -2.04 -6.43 -8.34
C TYR A 122 -1.78 -5.42 -9.46
N ARG A 123 -1.19 -5.85 -10.57
CA ARG A 123 -0.85 -4.98 -11.71
C ARG A 123 -2.10 -4.38 -12.34
N GLU A 124 -3.15 -5.16 -12.55
CA GLU A 124 -4.43 -4.67 -13.08
C GLU A 124 -5.02 -3.58 -12.18
N LEU A 125 -5.06 -3.84 -10.87
CA LEU A 125 -5.60 -2.89 -9.91
C LEU A 125 -4.74 -1.62 -9.80
N TYR A 126 -3.42 -1.76 -9.83
CA TYR A 126 -2.48 -0.64 -9.80
C TYR A 126 -2.63 0.26 -11.04
N LEU A 127 -2.77 -0.32 -12.24
CA LEU A 127 -2.99 0.46 -13.47
C LEU A 127 -4.29 1.28 -13.37
N SER A 128 -5.37 0.67 -12.90
CA SER A 128 -6.64 1.39 -12.65
C SER A 128 -6.48 2.55 -11.65
N ALA A 129 -5.70 2.36 -10.58
CA ALA A 129 -5.43 3.44 -9.63
C ALA A 129 -4.51 4.54 -10.20
N LYS A 130 -3.51 4.16 -11.01
CA LYS A 130 -2.59 5.09 -11.67
C LYS A 130 -3.31 5.99 -12.68
N GLU A 131 -4.28 5.46 -13.42
CA GLU A 131 -5.11 6.27 -14.32
C GLU A 131 -5.89 7.34 -13.56
N LYS A 132 -6.51 6.98 -12.43
CA LYS A 132 -7.18 7.96 -11.56
C LYS A 132 -6.23 9.00 -10.98
N LEU A 133 -5.03 8.59 -10.57
CA LEU A 133 -3.96 9.50 -10.11
C LEU A 133 -3.53 10.50 -11.19
N ARG A 134 -3.57 10.13 -12.46
CA ARG A 134 -3.24 11.00 -13.60
C ARG A 134 -4.38 11.95 -13.97
N SER A 135 -5.63 11.51 -13.82
CA SER A 135 -6.81 12.33 -14.15
C SER A 135 -7.16 13.33 -13.06
N MET A 136 -6.69 13.12 -11.83
CA MET A 136 -6.85 14.10 -10.77
C MET A 136 -6.08 15.38 -11.12
N PRO A 137 -6.75 16.55 -11.13
CA PRO A 137 -6.06 17.82 -11.31
C PRO A 137 -4.98 17.95 -10.22
N LYS A 138 -3.85 18.57 -10.57
CA LYS A 138 -2.83 19.00 -9.60
C LYS A 138 -3.41 20.12 -8.72
N SER A 139 -4.39 19.83 -7.88
CA SER A 139 -4.90 20.74 -6.85
C SER A 139 -4.91 19.94 -5.55
N ARG A 140 -4.20 20.36 -4.51
CA ARG A 140 -4.20 21.69 -3.91
C ARG A 140 -2.78 22.13 -3.54
N GLN A 141 -2.16 22.94 -4.38
CA GLN A 141 -1.41 24.08 -3.83
C GLN A 141 -2.50 25.07 -3.43
N PHE A 142 -2.78 25.23 -2.15
CA PHE A 142 -3.38 26.48 -1.70
C PHE A 142 -2.22 27.42 -1.40
N ASP A 143 -2.34 28.61 -1.99
CA ASP A 143 -1.66 29.90 -1.75
C ASP A 143 -0.53 29.98 -0.71
#